data_AF-A0A0T7BRI6-F1
#
_entry.id   AF-A0A0T7BRI6-F1
#
_cell.length_a   1.000
_cell.length_b   1.000
_cell.length_c   1.000
_cell.angle_alpha   90.00
_cell.angle_beta   90.00
_cell.angle_gamma   90.00
#
_symmetry.space_group_name_H-M   'P 1'
#
loop_
_entity.id
_entity.type
_entity.pdbx_description
1 polymer ?
#
loop_
_entity_poly.entity_id
_entity_poly.type
_entity_poly.pdbx_seq_one_letter_code
_entity_poly.pdbx_strand_id
1 'polypeptide(L)' 'MIILPGSEAYVETLQYMPLFWKQAANEKGCAIFVCRPGSGGLLEAINQDEYIEYTEGGEYDERLQELEEIGWDDDTI' A
#
# COMPACT_ATOMS: atom_id res chain seq x y z
N MET A 1 26.34 -5.29 -0.11
CA MET A 1 26.06 -3.90 -0.54
C MET A 1 24.82 -3.45 0.22
N ILE A 2 24.90 -2.36 0.98
CA ILE A 2 23.77 -1.82 1.73
C ILE A 2 23.36 -0.53 1.02
N ILE A 3 22.10 -0.43 0.62
CA ILE A 3 21.55 0.76 -0.02
C ILE A 3 20.79 1.54 1.06
N LEU A 4 21.21 2.77 1.31
CA LEU A 4 20.71 3.58 2.42
C LEU A 4 19.64 4.58 1.96
N PRO A 5 18.59 4.83 2.78
CA PRO A 5 17.62 5.89 2.52
C PRO A 5 18.31 7.24 2.23
N GLY A 6 17.88 7.92 1.17
CA GLY A 6 18.43 9.22 0.75
C GLY A 6 19.56 9.17 -0.30
N SER A 7 19.97 7.98 -0.74
CA SER A 7 20.87 7.83 -1.89
C SER A 7 20.10 7.68 -3.21
N GLU A 8 20.67 8.09 -4.34
CA GLU A 8 20.07 7.85 -5.68
C GLU A 8 19.81 6.36 -5.90
N ALA A 9 20.75 5.51 -5.50
CA ALA A 9 20.61 4.05 -5.57
C ALA A 9 19.39 3.54 -4.78
N TYR A 10 19.02 4.18 -3.67
CA TYR A 10 17.82 3.83 -2.91
C TYR A 10 16.55 4.14 -3.70
N VAL A 11 16.49 5.34 -4.30
CA VAL A 11 15.38 5.75 -5.15
C VAL A 11 15.24 4.82 -6.36
N GLU A 12 16.35 4.47 -7.02
CA GLU A 12 16.35 3.49 -8.10
C GLU A 12 15.86 2.11 -7.65
N THR A 13 16.31 1.61 -6.48
CA THR A 13 15.79 0.32 -5.99
C THR A 13 14.31 0.33 -5.67
N LEU A 14 13.73 1.46 -5.26
CA LEU A 14 12.28 1.55 -5.05
C LEU A 14 11.49 1.46 -6.36
N GLN A 15 12.11 1.73 -7.50
CA GLN A 15 11.47 1.59 -8.82
C GLN A 15 11.33 0.14 -9.26
N TYR A 16 12.09 -0.78 -8.67
CA TYR A 16 12.09 -2.19 -9.02
C TYR A 16 11.47 -3.03 -7.91
N MET A 17 10.42 -3.78 -8.25
CA MET A 17 9.89 -4.77 -7.32
C MET A 17 10.96 -5.84 -7.03
N PRO A 18 11.21 -6.19 -5.75
CA PRO A 18 12.25 -7.15 -5.37
C PRO A 18 12.10 -8.50 -6.08
N LEU A 19 13.21 -9.14 -6.46
CA LEU A 19 13.14 -10.50 -6.99
C LEU A 19 12.38 -11.42 -6.03
N PHE A 20 11.50 -12.25 -6.58
CA PHE A 20 10.63 -13.18 -5.84
C PHE A 20 9.58 -12.55 -4.93
N TRP A 21 9.30 -11.24 -5.03
CA TRP A 21 8.27 -10.58 -4.21
C TRP A 21 6.91 -11.28 -4.26
N LYS A 22 6.49 -11.77 -5.45
CA LYS A 22 5.23 -12.50 -5.63
C LYS A 22 5.22 -13.83 -4.89
N GLN A 23 6.35 -14.54 -4.90
CA GLN A 23 6.47 -15.82 -4.21
C GLN A 23 6.42 -15.59 -2.70
N ALA A 24 7.17 -14.61 -2.18
CA ALA A 24 7.15 -14.26 -0.76
C ALA A 24 5.77 -13.77 -0.30
N ALA A 25 5.05 -13.01 -1.15
CA ALA A 25 3.68 -12.59 -0.90
C ALA A 25 2.71 -13.78 -0.84
N ASN A 26 2.81 -14.71 -1.82
CA ASN A 26 1.99 -15.92 -1.85
C ASN A 26 2.27 -16.87 -0.67
N GLU A 27 3.54 -17.04 -0.29
CA GLU A 27 3.94 -17.87 0.86
C GLU A 27 3.38 -17.35 2.18
N LYS A 28 3.18 -16.03 2.30
CA LYS A 28 2.59 -15.38 3.47
C LYS A 28 1.07 -15.18 3.36
N GLY A 29 0.48 -15.44 2.21
CA GLY A 29 -0.92 -15.13 1.93
C GLY A 29 -1.24 -13.64 1.81
N CYS A 30 -0.24 -12.75 1.84
CA CYS A 30 -0.41 -11.30 1.81
C CYS A 30 -0.06 -10.73 0.44
N ALA A 31 -0.93 -10.94 -0.55
CA ALA A 31 -0.74 -10.46 -1.92
C ALA A 31 -1.47 -9.14 -2.23
N ILE A 32 -2.21 -8.61 -1.27
CA ILE A 32 -3.05 -7.43 -1.41
C ILE A 32 -2.47 -6.31 -0.56
N PHE A 33 -2.47 -5.08 -1.07
CA PHE A 33 -2.03 -3.91 -0.34
C PHE A 33 -3.21 -2.94 -0.18
N VAL A 34 -3.46 -2.49 1.05
CA VAL A 34 -4.49 -1.50 1.37
C VAL A 34 -3.88 -0.34 2.14
N CYS A 35 -4.61 0.77 2.22
CA CYS A 35 -4.22 1.93 3.01
C CYS A 35 -5.34 2.18 4.01
N ARG A 36 -5.14 1.87 5.29
CA ARG A 36 -6.19 2.06 6.31
C ARG A 36 -6.47 3.55 6.58
N PRO A 37 -7.68 3.90 7.06
CA PRO A 37 -7.96 5.23 7.59
C PRO A 37 -6.91 5.65 8.63
N GLY A 38 -6.48 6.91 8.60
CA GLY A 38 -5.54 7.49 9.55
C GLY A 38 -4.09 7.02 9.40
N SER A 39 -3.78 6.12 8.44
CA SER A 39 -2.43 5.59 8.22
C SER A 39 -1.48 6.56 7.51
N GLY A 40 -1.97 7.74 7.11
CA GLY A 40 -1.15 8.75 6.41
C GLY A 40 -0.66 8.30 5.04
N GLY A 41 -1.37 7.38 4.38
CA GLY A 41 -1.01 6.90 3.04
C GLY A 41 -0.10 5.68 3.01
N LEU A 42 0.20 5.08 4.17
CA LEU A 42 1.05 3.89 4.24
C LEU A 42 0.31 2.65 3.74
N LEU A 43 0.92 1.97 2.76
CA LEU A 43 0.42 0.71 2.25
C LEU A 43 0.78 -0.44 3.20
N GLU A 44 -0.24 -1.16 3.64
CA GLU A 44 -0.15 -2.36 4.45
C GLU A 44 -0.45 -3.60 3.59
N ALA A 45 0.41 -4.62 3.72
CA ALA A 45 0.19 -5.91 3.06
C ALA A 45 -0.77 -6.77 3.90
N ILE A 46 -1.89 -7.17 3.31
CA ILE A 46 -2.94 -7.94 3.98
C ILE A 46 -3.29 -9.20 3.19
N ASN A 47 -3.89 -10.17 3.87
CA ASN A 47 -4.41 -11.37 3.24
C ASN A 47 -5.85 -11.20 2.69
N GLN A 48 -6.38 -12.24 2.06
CA GLN A 48 -7.70 -12.22 1.41
C GLN A 48 -8.85 -11.99 2.39
N ASP A 49 -8.80 -12.57 3.59
CA ASP A 49 -9.87 -12.44 4.59
C ASP A 49 -9.86 -11.02 5.17
N GLU A 50 -8.67 -10.50 5.49
CA GLU A 50 -8.47 -9.11 5.91
C GLU A 50 -8.93 -8.12 4.82
N TYR A 51 -8.76 -8.47 3.54
CA TYR A 51 -9.23 -7.63 2.45
C TYR A 51 -10.75 -7.56 2.39
N ILE A 52 -11.43 -8.69 2.58
CA ILE A 52 -12.89 -8.71 2.65
C ILE A 52 -13.37 -7.84 3.81
N GLU A 53 -12.79 -8.00 5.01
CA GLU A 53 -13.09 -7.16 6.17
C GLU A 53 -12.84 -5.68 5.90
N TYR A 54 -11.73 -5.33 5.25
CA TYR A 54 -11.43 -3.95 4.87
C TYR A 54 -12.49 -3.36 3.92
N THR A 55 -12.94 -4.13 2.92
CA THR A 55 -13.93 -3.66 1.93
C THR A 55 -15.38 -3.68 2.43
N GLU A 56 -15.76 -4.67 3.24
CA GLU A 56 -17.15 -4.86 3.68
C GLU A 56 -17.40 -4.34 5.10
N GLY A 57 -16.34 -4.16 5.89
CA GLY A 57 -16.39 -3.67 7.27
C GLY A 57 -16.44 -2.15 7.40
N GLY A 58 -16.38 -1.41 6.28
CA GLY A 58 -16.50 0.06 6.23
C GLY A 58 -15.17 0.82 6.31
N GLU A 59 -14.04 0.17 6.58
CA GLU A 59 -12.72 0.83 6.60
C GLU A 59 -12.36 1.45 5.24
N TYR A 60 -12.75 0.79 4.14
CA TYR A 60 -12.55 1.34 2.80
C TYR A 60 -13.34 2.63 2.57
N ASP A 61 -14.58 2.70 3.04
CA ASP A 61 -15.44 3.88 2.90
C ASP A 61 -14.90 5.05 3.73
N GLU A 62 -14.46 4.78 4.95
CA GLU A 62 -13.76 5.77 5.80
C GLU A 62 -12.50 6.29 5.10
N ARG A 63 -11.73 5.41 4.45
CA ARG A 63 -10.53 5.80 3.71
C ARG A 63 -10.85 6.70 2.52
N LEU A 64 -11.95 6.43 1.80
CA LEU A 64 -12.42 7.28 0.71
C LEU A 64 -12.83 8.67 1.21
N GLN A 65 -13.54 8.73 2.33
CA GLN A 65 -13.89 10.02 2.95
C GLN A 65 -12.66 10.83 3.34
N GLU A 66 -11.63 10.19 3.91
CA GLU A 66 -10.36 10.87 4.21
C GLU A 66 -9.68 11.42 2.95
N LEU A 67 -9.75 10.72 1.81
CA LEU A 67 -9.21 11.21 0.53
C LEU A 67 -9.98 12.44 0.03
N GLU A 68 -11.30 12.44 0.14
CA GLU A 68 -12.14 13.58 -0.23
C GLU A 68 -11.83 14.80 0.66
N GLU A 69 -11.67 14.60 1.97
CA GLU A 69 -11.39 15.68 2.93
C GLU A 69 -10.02 16.35 2.71
N ILE A 70 -9.01 15.60 2.27
CA ILE A 70 -7.68 16.15 1.95
C ILE A 70 -7.61 16.79 0.56
N GLY A 71 -8.74 16.87 -0.16
CA GLY A 71 -8.82 17.50 -1.47
C GLY A 71 -8.08 16.71 -2.56
N TRP A 72 -8.06 15.38 -2.46
CA TRP A 72 -7.58 14.51 -3.53
C TRP A 72 -8.65 14.48 -4.64
N ASP A 73 -8.85 15.61 -5.32
CA ASP A 73 -9.66 15.70 -6.54
C ASP A 73 -8.85 15.09 -7.70
N ASP A 74 -9.46 14.13 -8.39
CA ASP A 74 -8.95 13.35 -9.53
C ASP A 74 -8.63 14.21 -10.79
N ASP A 75 -8.66 15.54 -10.67
CA ASP A 75 -8.46 16.53 -11.75
C ASP A 75 -6.99 16.93 -11.98
N THR A 76 -6.02 16.24 -11.37
CA THR A 76 -4.58 16.53 -11.55
C THR A 76 -3.83 15.35 -12.20
N ILE A 77 -4.15 15.04 -13.46
CA ILE A 77 -3.28 14.27 -14.38
C ILE A 77 -3.08 15.05 -15.68
#